data_AF-A0A840X4P4-F1
#
_entry.id   AF-A0A840X4P4-F1
#
_cell.length_a   1.000
_cell.length_b   1.000
_cell.length_c   1.000
_cell.angle_alpha   90.00
_cell.angle_beta   90.00
_cell.angle_gamma   90.00
#
_symmetry.space_group_name_H-M   'P 1'
#
loop_
_entity.id
_entity.type
_entity.pdbx_description
1 polymer ?
#
loop_
_entity_poly.entity_id
_entity_poly.type
_entity_poly.pdbx_seq_one_letter_code
_entity_poly.pdbx_strand_id
1 'polypeptide(L)'
;MAAVLAPCGTPAAYRRHKRKGEPVDEACRVAARQAEADRRREASGNGEGNGAVVQLRPSAAPAAASTESRELARKRLVAQLERLERAMDKVIESEPMQIVTLSKRHSEVLAELLALDAPGPSTPGPAGEVDPFEGLFGAGGTARRAAATPRT
;
A
#
# COMPACT_ATOMS: atom_id res chain seq x y z
N MET A 1 -16.72 -46.43 2.85
CA MET A 1 -15.45 -46.84 3.51
C MET A 1 -15.09 -45.78 4.54
N ALA A 2 -14.89 -46.15 5.80
CA ALA A 2 -14.59 -45.19 6.87
C ALA A 2 -13.24 -44.51 6.60
N ALA A 3 -13.24 -43.19 6.43
CA ALA A 3 -12.02 -42.43 6.24
C ALA A 3 -11.15 -42.58 7.51
N VAL A 4 -9.93 -43.09 7.34
CA VAL A 4 -8.94 -43.19 8.42
C VAL A 4 -8.73 -41.79 8.98
N LEU A 5 -9.06 -41.61 10.27
CA LEU A 5 -8.93 -40.33 10.93
C LEU A 5 -7.44 -39.96 11.00
N ALA A 6 -7.11 -38.78 10.48
CA ALA A 6 -5.76 -38.26 10.60
C ALA A 6 -5.37 -38.14 12.08
N PRO A 7 -4.11 -38.48 12.44
CA PRO A 7 -3.60 -38.29 13.79
C PRO A 7 -3.58 -36.80 14.15
N CYS A 8 -3.65 -36.51 15.45
CA CYS A 8 -3.47 -35.16 15.99
C CYS A 8 -2.07 -34.63 15.61
N GLY A 9 -1.93 -33.31 15.50
CA GLY A 9 -0.71 -32.68 14.97
C GLY A 9 -0.70 -32.48 13.46
N THR A 10 -1.83 -32.69 12.78
CA THR A 10 -2.00 -32.41 11.35
C THR A 10 -2.98 -31.25 11.12
N PRO A 11 -2.85 -30.49 10.01
CA PRO A 11 -3.84 -29.46 9.66
C PRO A 11 -5.24 -30.05 9.39
N ALA A 12 -5.34 -31.36 9.10
CA ALA A 12 -6.61 -32.07 8.98
C ALA A 12 -7.27 -32.29 10.36
N ALA A 13 -6.49 -32.69 11.37
CA ALA A 13 -6.97 -32.80 12.75
C ALA A 13 -7.40 -31.45 13.34
N TYR A 14 -6.65 -30.37 13.07
CA TYR A 14 -7.05 -29.00 13.47
C TYR A 14 -8.44 -28.61 12.92
N ARG A 15 -8.70 -28.89 11.64
CA ARG A 15 -10.00 -28.65 11.00
C ARG A 15 -11.11 -29.50 11.61
N ARG A 16 -10.80 -30.73 12.04
CA ARG A 16 -11.74 -31.61 12.74
C ARG A 16 -12.12 -31.05 14.12
N HIS A 17 -11.14 -30.64 14.93
CA HIS A 17 -11.40 -30.04 16.25
C HIS A 17 -12.26 -28.78 16.11
N LYS A 18 -11.95 -27.91 15.14
CA LYS A 18 -12.78 -26.73 14.84
C LYS A 18 -14.22 -27.08 14.43
N ARG A 19 -14.42 -28.11 13.61
CA ARG A 19 -15.77 -28.54 13.18
C ARG A 19 -16.59 -29.17 14.31
N LYS A 20 -15.93 -29.85 15.23
CA LYS A 20 -16.57 -30.50 16.39
C LYS A 20 -16.71 -29.60 17.62
N GLY A 21 -16.03 -28.45 17.64
CA GLY A 21 -15.97 -27.58 18.81
C GLY A 21 -15.12 -28.13 19.96
N GLU A 22 -14.23 -29.08 19.67
CA GLU A 22 -13.32 -29.67 20.67
C GLU A 22 -12.12 -28.75 20.92
N PRO A 23 -11.52 -28.76 22.13
CA PRO A 23 -10.29 -28.03 22.41
C PRO A 23 -9.19 -28.49 21.46
N VAL A 24 -8.47 -27.52 20.89
CA VAL A 24 -7.40 -27.77 19.92
C VAL A 24 -6.08 -27.91 20.65
N ASP A 25 -5.43 -29.06 20.48
CA ASP A 25 -4.10 -29.31 21.03
C ASP A 25 -3.03 -28.40 20.40
N GLU A 26 -1.94 -28.17 21.15
CA GLU A 26 -0.84 -27.31 20.68
C GLU A 26 -0.20 -27.83 19.39
N ALA A 27 -0.03 -29.15 19.27
CA ALA A 27 0.47 -29.78 18.06
C ALA A 27 -0.40 -29.45 16.82
N CYS A 28 -1.73 -29.44 16.99
CA CYS A 28 -2.66 -29.08 15.92
C CYS A 28 -2.59 -27.59 15.57
N ARG A 29 -2.35 -26.70 16.56
CA ARG A 29 -2.17 -25.26 16.33
C ARG A 29 -0.89 -24.95 15.55
N VAL A 30 0.23 -25.58 15.93
CA VAL A 30 1.52 -25.42 15.25
C VAL A 30 1.43 -25.90 13.80
N ALA A 31 0.85 -27.09 13.58
CA ALA A 31 0.67 -27.63 12.23
C ALA A 31 -0.21 -26.75 11.32
N ALA A 32 -1.26 -26.13 11.88
CA ALA A 32 -2.09 -25.19 11.12
C ALA A 32 -1.33 -23.91 10.74
N ARG A 33 -0.50 -23.37 11.65
CA ARG A 33 0.33 -22.19 11.39
C ARG A 33 1.40 -22.47 10.34
N GLN A 34 2.07 -23.61 10.42
CA GLN A 34 3.07 -24.03 9.42
C GLN A 34 2.45 -24.15 8.03
N ALA A 35 1.30 -24.84 7.92
CA ALA A 35 0.58 -24.97 6.65
C ALA A 35 0.04 -23.63 6.10
N GLU A 36 -0.14 -22.60 6.93
CA GLU A 36 -0.46 -21.25 6.45
C GLU A 36 0.79 -20.50 5.98
N ALA A 37 1.90 -20.63 6.70
CA ALA A 37 3.18 -20.04 6.30
C ALA A 37 3.68 -20.60 4.97
N ASP A 38 3.56 -21.91 4.76
CA ASP A 38 3.96 -22.57 3.51
C ASP A 38 3.08 -22.10 2.34
N ARG A 39 1.75 -22.03 2.53
CA ARG A 39 0.85 -21.47 1.50
C ARG A 39 1.13 -20.01 1.18
N ARG A 40 1.52 -19.20 2.17
CA ARG A 40 1.93 -17.81 1.93
C ARG A 40 3.23 -17.74 1.15
N ARG A 41 4.22 -18.60 1.44
CA ARG A 41 5.48 -18.70 0.69
C ARG A 41 5.23 -19.15 -0.74
N GLU A 42 4.37 -20.13 -0.95
CA GLU A 42 3.97 -20.60 -2.29
C GLU A 42 3.20 -19.51 -3.06
N ALA A 43 2.28 -18.80 -2.40
CA ALA A 43 1.56 -17.68 -3.01
C ALA A 43 2.49 -16.49 -3.35
N SER A 44 3.53 -16.25 -2.54
CA SER A 44 4.56 -15.24 -2.83
C SER A 44 5.59 -15.71 -3.88
N GLY A 45 5.82 -17.03 -4.00
CA GLY A 45 6.78 -17.61 -4.93
C GLY A 45 6.28 -17.77 -6.36
N ASN A 46 4.96 -17.68 -6.59
CA ASN A 46 4.35 -17.81 -7.91
C ASN A 46 4.06 -16.46 -8.59
N GLY A 47 4.59 -15.35 -8.04
CA GLY A 47 4.66 -14.05 -8.70
C GLY A 47 6.09 -13.79 -9.14
N GLU A 48 6.34 -13.90 -10.44
CA GLU A 48 7.56 -13.44 -11.14
C GLU A 48 8.14 -12.15 -10.54
N GLY A 49 9.39 -12.20 -10.05
CA GLY A 49 10.11 -11.00 -9.62
C GLY A 49 11.34 -11.25 -8.78
N ASN A 50 12.50 -11.26 -9.43
CA ASN A 50 13.85 -11.32 -8.86
C ASN A 50 14.07 -10.30 -7.72
N GLY A 51 14.25 -10.80 -6.48
CA GLY A 51 14.46 -10.01 -5.27
C GLY A 51 15.78 -10.34 -4.56
N ALA A 52 16.88 -10.42 -5.30
CA ALA A 52 18.22 -10.39 -4.71
C ALA A 52 18.51 -8.96 -4.21
N VAL A 53 18.13 -8.67 -2.97
CA VAL A 53 18.44 -7.40 -2.30
C VAL A 53 19.93 -7.35 -1.93
N VAL A 54 20.77 -6.97 -2.88
CA VAL A 54 22.09 -6.42 -2.58
C VAL A 54 21.87 -5.00 -2.04
N GLN A 55 22.00 -4.83 -0.71
CA GLN A 55 22.11 -3.51 -0.11
C GLN A 55 23.42 -2.85 -0.55
N LEU A 56 23.39 -2.16 -1.69
CA LEU A 56 24.41 -1.18 -2.03
C LEU A 56 24.02 0.17 -1.42
N ARG A 57 24.87 0.61 -0.49
CA ARG A 57 24.94 1.96 0.09
C ARG A 57 24.63 3.05 -0.95
N PRO A 58 23.78 4.04 -0.66
CA PRO A 58 23.64 5.20 -1.54
C PRO A 58 24.89 6.07 -1.41
N SER A 59 25.79 5.96 -2.38
CA SER A 59 26.81 6.97 -2.63
C SER A 59 26.15 8.14 -3.32
N ALA A 60 26.30 9.33 -2.74
CA ALA A 60 25.70 10.56 -3.19
C ALA A 60 26.17 10.92 -4.61
N ALA A 61 25.28 10.72 -5.60
CA ALA A 61 25.10 11.59 -6.77
C ALA A 61 23.84 11.15 -7.55
N PRO A 62 22.70 11.88 -7.50
CA PRO A 62 21.68 11.68 -8.54
C PRO A 62 20.83 12.91 -8.84
N ALA A 63 21.00 13.51 -10.01
CA ALA A 63 20.00 14.46 -10.55
C ALA A 63 19.56 14.11 -11.99
N ALA A 64 20.45 13.60 -12.85
CA ALA A 64 20.11 13.30 -14.25
C ALA A 64 19.70 11.82 -14.49
N ALA A 65 20.34 10.85 -13.83
CA ALA A 65 19.95 9.44 -13.94
C ALA A 65 18.55 9.15 -13.35
N SER A 66 18.11 9.98 -12.40
CA SER A 66 16.77 9.92 -11.80
C SER A 66 15.68 10.52 -12.70
N THR A 67 15.98 11.53 -13.52
CA THR A 67 14.98 12.13 -14.44
C THR A 67 14.70 11.24 -15.65
N GLU A 68 15.72 10.69 -16.30
CA GLU A 68 15.54 9.77 -17.43
C GLU A 68 14.80 8.49 -17.01
N SER A 69 15.13 7.96 -15.81
CA SER A 69 14.43 6.81 -15.23
C SER A 69 12.97 7.13 -14.90
N ARG A 70 12.67 8.32 -14.37
CA ARG A 70 11.30 8.79 -14.12
C ARG A 70 10.52 8.99 -15.41
N GLU A 71 11.14 9.53 -16.45
CA GLU A 71 10.50 9.72 -17.75
C GLU A 71 10.13 8.38 -18.40
N LEU A 72 11.02 7.38 -18.32
CA LEU A 72 10.73 6.04 -18.80
C LEU A 72 9.61 5.37 -17.99
N ALA A 73 9.61 5.52 -16.67
CA ALA A 73 8.55 5.03 -15.79
C ALA A 73 7.20 5.68 -16.15
N ARG A 74 7.17 7.00 -16.36
CA ARG A 74 6.00 7.75 -16.81
C ARG A 74 5.47 7.23 -18.13
N LYS A 75 6.34 7.06 -19.14
CA LYS A 75 5.97 6.50 -20.45
C LYS A 75 5.34 5.11 -20.34
N ARG A 76 5.88 4.26 -19.47
CA ARG A 76 5.32 2.91 -19.22
C ARG A 76 3.93 2.97 -18.60
N LEU A 77 3.73 3.82 -17.60
CA LEU A 77 2.43 3.95 -16.92
C LEU A 77 1.37 4.56 -17.83
N VAL A 78 1.72 5.56 -18.66
CA VAL A 78 0.81 6.11 -19.68
C VAL A 78 0.39 5.01 -20.67
N ALA A 79 1.32 4.20 -21.17
CA ALA A 79 1.00 3.07 -22.04
C ALA A 79 0.18 1.95 -21.34
N GLN A 80 0.20 1.89 -20.01
CA GLN A 80 -0.69 1.02 -19.24
C GLN A 80 -2.09 1.62 -19.11
N LEU A 81 -2.23 2.93 -18.89
CA LEU A 81 -3.54 3.61 -18.87
C LEU A 81 -4.27 3.45 -20.18
N GLU A 82 -3.62 3.71 -21.33
CA GLU A 82 -4.24 3.58 -22.64
C GLU A 82 -4.75 2.16 -22.93
N ARG A 83 -4.12 1.13 -22.32
CA ARG A 83 -4.58 -0.26 -22.44
C ARG A 83 -5.77 -0.53 -21.53
N LEU A 84 -5.79 0.04 -20.34
CA LEU A 84 -6.90 -0.07 -19.39
C LEU A 84 -8.15 0.65 -19.89
N GLU A 85 -8.03 1.86 -20.43
CA GLU A 85 -9.14 2.62 -21.02
C GLU A 85 -9.78 1.82 -22.17
N ARG A 86 -8.97 1.33 -23.12
CA ARG A 86 -9.43 0.45 -24.20
C ARG A 86 -10.10 -0.84 -23.71
N ALA A 87 -9.67 -1.36 -22.56
CA ALA A 87 -10.29 -2.54 -21.96
C ALA A 87 -11.62 -2.16 -21.29
N MET A 88 -11.70 -1.03 -20.60
CA MET A 88 -12.92 -0.53 -19.97
C MET A 88 -14.01 -0.27 -21.01
N ASP A 89 -13.68 0.36 -22.15
CA ASP A 89 -14.63 0.59 -23.25
C ASP A 89 -15.27 -0.70 -23.73
N LYS A 90 -14.48 -1.76 -23.90
CA LYS A 90 -14.98 -3.08 -24.33
C LYS A 90 -15.79 -3.80 -23.26
N VAL A 91 -15.41 -3.63 -21.99
CA VAL A 91 -16.06 -4.27 -20.84
C VAL A 91 -17.40 -3.61 -20.51
N ILE A 92 -17.56 -2.31 -20.80
CA ILE A 92 -18.84 -1.61 -20.65
C ILE A 92 -19.94 -2.30 -21.47
N GLU A 93 -19.60 -2.81 -22.65
CA GLU A 93 -20.57 -3.46 -23.55
C GLU A 93 -20.86 -4.93 -23.17
N SER A 94 -19.89 -5.65 -22.62
CA SER A 94 -19.98 -7.10 -22.40
C SER A 94 -20.24 -7.51 -20.95
N GLU A 95 -19.57 -6.88 -19.99
CA GLU A 95 -19.48 -7.36 -18.60
C GLU A 95 -19.40 -6.21 -17.59
N PRO A 96 -20.52 -5.53 -17.29
CA PRO A 96 -20.53 -4.31 -16.49
C PRO A 96 -19.99 -4.50 -15.06
N MET A 97 -20.02 -5.72 -14.52
CA MET A 97 -19.48 -6.02 -13.19
C MET A 97 -17.96 -5.94 -13.13
N GLN A 98 -17.24 -6.10 -14.25
CA GLN A 98 -15.78 -5.98 -14.29
C GLN A 98 -15.29 -4.53 -14.34
N ILE A 99 -16.17 -3.57 -14.64
CA ILE A 99 -15.84 -2.13 -14.71
C ILE A 99 -15.26 -1.65 -13.37
N VAL A 100 -15.81 -2.10 -12.24
CA VAL A 100 -15.36 -1.67 -10.91
C VAL A 100 -13.90 -2.09 -10.66
N THR A 101 -13.53 -3.31 -11.06
CA THR A 101 -12.16 -3.83 -10.92
C THR A 101 -11.19 -3.06 -11.81
N LEU A 102 -11.57 -2.80 -13.07
CA LEU A 102 -10.73 -2.03 -13.99
C LEU A 102 -10.60 -0.56 -13.57
N SER A 103 -11.68 0.04 -13.07
CA SER A 103 -11.69 1.41 -12.53
C SER A 103 -10.75 1.55 -11.35
N LYS A 104 -10.74 0.57 -10.42
CA LYS A 104 -9.77 0.56 -9.32
C LYS A 104 -8.34 0.53 -9.85
N ARG A 105 -8.05 -0.35 -10.81
CA ARG A 105 -6.71 -0.46 -11.40
C ARG A 105 -6.30 0.84 -12.10
N HIS A 106 -7.24 1.51 -12.77
CA HIS A 106 -7.04 2.81 -13.40
C HIS A 106 -6.66 3.89 -12.37
N SER A 107 -7.38 3.98 -11.25
CA SER A 107 -7.05 4.91 -10.15
C SER A 107 -5.66 4.64 -9.54
N GLU A 108 -5.25 3.39 -9.41
CA GLU A 108 -3.90 3.03 -8.93
C GLU A 108 -2.80 3.55 -9.86
N VAL A 109 -2.96 3.38 -11.18
CA VAL A 109 -1.96 3.85 -12.15
C VAL A 109 -1.90 5.37 -12.21
N LEU A 110 -3.03 6.07 -12.07
CA LEU A 110 -3.05 7.53 -11.94
C LEU A 110 -2.34 8.00 -10.67
N ALA A 111 -2.56 7.33 -9.54
CA ALA A 111 -1.87 7.66 -8.29
C ALA A 111 -0.35 7.48 -8.41
N GLU A 112 0.10 6.44 -9.13
CA GLU A 112 1.52 6.20 -9.38
C GLU A 112 2.14 7.28 -10.28
N LEU A 113 1.42 7.73 -11.32
CA LEU A 113 1.85 8.86 -12.15
C LEU A 113 1.97 10.15 -11.34
N LEU A 114 0.98 10.45 -10.49
CA LEU A 114 1.02 11.63 -9.61
C LEU A 114 2.19 11.54 -8.63
N ALA A 115 2.49 10.35 -8.10
CA ALA A 115 3.63 10.15 -7.21
C ALA A 115 4.98 10.32 -7.91
N LEU A 116 5.07 10.03 -9.22
CA LEU A 116 6.27 10.29 -10.02
C LEU A 116 6.48 11.78 -10.32
N ASP A 117 5.39 12.52 -10.53
CA ASP A 117 5.41 13.95 -10.81
C ASP A 117 5.52 14.80 -9.53
N ALA A 118 5.20 14.23 -8.36
CA ALA A 118 5.39 14.89 -7.09
C ALA A 118 6.89 15.23 -6.89
N PRO A 119 7.24 16.49 -6.58
CA PRO A 119 8.59 16.79 -6.12
C PRO A 119 8.83 15.91 -4.89
N GLY A 120 9.91 15.11 -4.92
CA GLY A 120 10.24 14.17 -3.85
C GLY A 120 10.17 14.82 -2.49
N PRO A 121 9.92 14.08 -1.39
CA PRO A 121 9.47 14.63 -0.12
C PRO A 121 10.40 15.77 0.31
N SER A 122 9.99 17.00 0.01
CA SER A 122 10.48 18.18 0.64
C SER A 122 10.16 17.92 2.10
N THR A 123 11.20 17.67 2.88
CA THR A 123 11.11 17.63 4.33
C THR A 123 10.28 18.85 4.70
N PRO A 124 9.07 18.70 5.28
CA PRO A 124 8.33 19.86 5.74
C PRO A 124 9.19 20.45 6.86
N GLY A 125 9.91 21.53 6.57
CA GLY A 125 10.44 22.39 7.62
C GLY A 125 9.25 22.84 8.47
N PRO A 126 9.39 22.91 9.81
CA PRO A 126 8.28 23.28 10.68
C PRO A 126 7.98 24.76 10.46
N ALA A 127 7.06 25.06 9.56
CA ALA A 127 6.59 26.41 9.31
C ALA A 127 5.08 26.38 9.09
N GLY A 128 4.37 26.71 10.17
CA GLY A 128 3.03 27.26 10.11
C GLY A 128 1.92 26.25 9.88
N GLU A 129 1.51 25.60 10.95
CA GLU A 129 0.13 25.13 11.07
C GLU A 129 -0.78 26.37 11.02
N VAL A 130 -1.20 26.73 9.81
CA VAL A 130 -2.34 27.62 9.61
C VAL A 130 -3.58 26.79 9.87
N ASP A 131 -4.14 26.99 11.06
CA ASP A 131 -5.37 26.38 11.51
C ASP A 131 -6.49 26.76 10.52
N PRO A 132 -7.13 25.79 9.83
CA PRO A 132 -8.13 26.06 8.80
C PRO A 132 -9.40 26.74 9.33
N PHE A 133 -9.51 26.95 10.65
CA PHE A 133 -10.62 27.62 11.30
C PHE A 133 -10.39 29.10 11.62
N GLU A 134 -9.19 29.66 11.42
CA GLU A 134 -8.92 31.08 11.73
C GLU A 134 -9.69 32.08 10.85
N GLY A 135 -10.29 31.62 9.74
CA GLY A 135 -11.10 32.44 8.83
C GLY A 135 -12.63 32.37 9.05
N LEU A 136 -13.13 31.51 9.94
CA LEU A 136 -14.56 31.23 10.06
C LEU A 136 -15.27 31.98 11.19
N PHE A 137 -14.54 32.54 12.15
CA PHE A 137 -15.11 33.26 13.29
C PHE A 137 -14.54 34.66 13.45
N GLY A 138 -15.15 35.62 12.74
CA GLY A 138 -15.47 36.94 13.29
C GLY A 138 -14.32 37.91 13.59
N ALA A 139 -14.28 38.98 12.80
CA ALA A 139 -13.58 40.21 13.11
C ALA A 139 -13.85 40.74 14.53
N GLY A 140 -12.79 41.14 15.23
CA GLY A 140 -12.90 41.82 16.53
C GLY A 140 -11.53 42.15 17.11
N GLY A 141 -10.85 43.16 16.57
CA GLY A 141 -9.52 43.55 17.02
C GLY A 141 -9.49 44.15 18.43
N THR A 142 -8.33 44.07 19.09
CA THR A 142 -7.74 45.10 19.96
C THR A 142 -6.28 44.67 20.18
N ALA A 143 -5.31 45.37 19.62
CA ALA A 143 -4.70 46.60 20.12
C ALA A 143 -3.31 46.32 20.71
N ARG A 144 -2.35 47.03 20.12
CA ARG A 144 -1.03 47.40 20.63
C ARG A 144 -0.95 47.41 22.17
N ARG A 145 0.13 46.85 22.71
CA ARG A 145 0.90 47.57 23.74
C ARG A 145 2.38 47.19 23.71
N ALA A 146 3.17 48.11 23.17
CA ALA A 146 4.56 48.26 23.52
C ALA A 146 4.68 48.76 24.97
N ALA A 147 5.58 48.17 25.75
CA ALA A 147 6.27 48.75 26.91
C ALA A 147 7.46 47.81 27.20
N ALA A 148 8.70 48.10 26.83
CA ALA A 148 9.58 49.10 27.42
C ALA A 148 9.58 49.01 28.97
N THR A 149 10.57 48.31 29.53
CA THR A 149 11.14 48.63 30.84
C THR A 149 12.68 48.63 30.73
N PRO A 150 13.37 49.61 31.33
CA PRO A 150 14.81 49.72 31.27
C PRO A 150 15.52 48.89 32.37
N ARG A 151 16.84 48.80 32.17
CA ARG A 151 17.88 48.08 32.91
C ARG A 151 18.00 48.34 34.42
N THR A 152 18.61 47.32 35.05
CA THR A 152 19.44 47.24 36.29
C THR A 152 18.76 47.49 37.62
#